data_AF-A0A138A8E0-F1
#
_entry.id   AF-A0A138A8E0-F1
#
_cell.length_a   1.000
_cell.length_b   1.000
_cell.length_c   1.000
_cell.angle_alpha   90.00
_cell.angle_beta   90.00
_cell.angle_gamma   90.00
#
_symmetry.space_group_name_H-M   'P 1'
#
loop_
_entity.id
_entity.type
_entity.pdbx_description
1 polymer ?
#
loop_
_entity_poly.entity_id
_entity_poly.type
_entity_poly.pdbx_seq_one_letter_code
_entity_poly.pdbx_strand_id
1 'polypeptide(L)'
;MSDSPVGTTPTPPNKKSSVIDHERIASAVKAIRAHAADFDISSECDAILASFDREVTEGVAGCPLPDVWKGPRAALVECLDAIKAKVSEIPAAMQSDATALENFSARTRGTQDDAKTQVQQTAQTLDSLTVK
;
A
#
# COMPACT_ATOMS: atom_id res chain seq x y z
N MET A 1 -60.54 -12.99 -6.05
CA MET A 1 -59.74 -11.83 -6.48
C MET A 1 -59.15 -11.24 -5.20
N SER A 2 -57.89 -11.56 -4.91
CA SER A 2 -57.23 -11.17 -3.67
C SER A 2 -56.24 -10.06 -3.98
N ASP A 3 -56.62 -8.83 -3.63
CA ASP A 3 -55.67 -7.74 -3.48
C ASP A 3 -54.84 -7.99 -2.22
N SER A 4 -53.53 -8.09 -2.40
CA SER A 4 -52.57 -8.00 -1.29
C SER A 4 -51.46 -7.06 -1.74
N PRO A 5 -51.23 -5.93 -1.04
CA PRO A 5 -50.15 -5.03 -1.39
C PRO A 5 -48.82 -5.72 -1.08
N VAL A 6 -47.92 -5.74 -2.06
CA VAL A 6 -46.52 -6.12 -1.89
C VAL A 6 -45.90 -5.10 -0.94
N GLY A 7 -45.86 -5.45 0.35
CA GLY A 7 -45.04 -4.76 1.33
C GLY A 7 -43.60 -4.86 0.87
N THR A 8 -43.05 -3.75 0.40
CA THR A 8 -41.60 -3.59 0.30
C THR A 8 -41.06 -3.67 1.72
N THR A 9 -40.52 -4.84 2.09
CA THR A 9 -39.64 -4.95 3.25
C THR A 9 -38.59 -3.85 3.12
N PRO A 10 -38.46 -2.92 4.09
CA PRO A 10 -37.35 -2.00 4.08
C PRO A 10 -36.09 -2.84 4.16
N THR A 11 -35.29 -2.84 3.10
CA THR A 11 -33.93 -3.36 3.18
C THR A 11 -33.28 -2.62 4.34
N PRO A 12 -32.83 -3.30 5.42
CA PRO A 12 -32.14 -2.60 6.49
C PRO A 12 -30.99 -1.83 5.84
N PRO A 13 -30.79 -0.54 6.20
CA PRO A 13 -29.70 0.23 5.64
C PRO A 13 -28.44 -0.58 5.87
N ASN A 14 -27.74 -0.85 4.77
CA ASN A 14 -26.47 -1.57 4.72
C ASN A 14 -25.67 -1.17 5.96
N LYS A 15 -25.54 -2.07 6.95
CA LYS A 15 -24.83 -1.81 8.20
C LYS A 15 -23.35 -1.65 7.84
N LYS A 16 -22.98 -0.48 7.32
CA LYS A 16 -21.60 -0.02 7.33
C LYS A 16 -21.22 -0.04 8.80
N SER A 17 -20.39 -1.00 9.20
CA SER A 17 -19.78 -1.01 10.52
C SER A 17 -19.18 0.38 10.73
N SER A 18 -19.77 1.15 11.65
CA SER A 18 -19.35 2.54 11.94
C SER A 18 -17.99 2.60 12.64
N VAL A 19 -17.36 1.45 12.87
CA VAL A 19 -16.11 1.31 13.61
C VAL A 19 -15.00 1.05 12.60
N ILE A 20 -14.07 2.01 12.50
CA ILE A 20 -12.80 1.84 11.81
C ILE A 20 -12.02 0.70 12.47
N ASP A 21 -11.59 -0.26 11.65
CA ASP A 21 -10.80 -1.40 12.09
C ASP A 21 -9.32 -1.00 12.19
N HIS A 22 -8.94 -0.51 13.36
CA HIS A 22 -7.57 -0.07 13.64
C HIS A 22 -6.56 -1.22 13.66
N GLU A 23 -6.99 -2.44 13.95
CA GLU A 23 -6.11 -3.63 13.95
C GLU A 23 -5.71 -4.00 12.52
N ARG A 24 -6.68 -3.96 11.60
CA ARG A 24 -6.42 -4.15 10.18
C ARG A 24 -5.49 -3.07 9.61
N ILE A 25 -5.64 -1.81 10.04
CA ILE A 25 -4.72 -0.74 9.63
C ILE A 25 -3.31 -0.99 10.17
N ALA A 26 -3.17 -1.36 11.43
CA ALA A 26 -1.86 -1.69 12.01
C ALA A 26 -1.19 -2.87 11.30
N SER A 27 -1.97 -3.90 10.93
CA SER A 27 -1.47 -5.02 10.14
C SER A 27 -1.02 -4.59 8.74
N ALA A 28 -1.77 -3.72 8.06
CA ALA A 28 -1.39 -3.19 6.75
C ALA A 28 -0.10 -2.37 6.82
N VAL A 29 0.05 -1.50 7.81
CA VAL A 29 1.28 -0.72 8.06
C VAL A 29 2.49 -1.64 8.26
N LYS A 30 2.33 -2.68 9.08
CA LYS A 30 3.39 -3.68 9.31
C LYS A 30 3.77 -4.38 8.01
N ALA A 31 2.79 -4.78 7.20
CA ALA A 31 3.03 -5.42 5.91
C ALA A 31 3.77 -4.50 4.94
N ILE A 32 3.34 -3.25 4.80
CA ILE A 32 3.99 -2.25 3.93
C ILE A 32 5.47 -2.09 4.32
N ARG A 33 5.77 -1.95 5.61
CA ARG A 33 7.16 -1.83 6.08
C ARG A 33 7.99 -3.08 5.86
N ALA A 34 7.39 -4.27 5.98
CA ALA A 34 8.08 -5.53 5.76
C ALA A 34 8.48 -5.71 4.28
N HIS A 35 7.62 -5.28 3.36
CA HIS A 35 7.84 -5.42 1.91
C HIS A 35 8.69 -4.29 1.29
N ALA A 36 9.06 -3.26 2.05
CA ALA A 36 9.88 -2.17 1.52
C ALA A 36 11.26 -2.65 1.04
N ALA A 37 11.82 -3.67 1.69
CA ALA A 37 13.11 -4.25 1.30
C ALA A 37 13.03 -5.13 0.03
N ASP A 38 11.83 -5.56 -0.37
CA ASP A 38 11.64 -6.42 -1.55
C ASP A 38 11.86 -5.67 -2.87
N PHE A 39 12.01 -4.34 -2.82
CA PHE A 39 12.27 -3.49 -3.98
C PHE A 39 13.77 -3.29 -4.27
N ASP A 40 14.67 -4.01 -3.60
CA ASP A 40 16.07 -4.03 -4.04
C ASP A 40 16.26 -4.97 -5.24
N ILE A 41 16.35 -4.36 -6.43
CA ILE A 41 16.52 -5.06 -7.72
C ILE A 41 17.99 -5.06 -8.19
N SER A 42 18.93 -4.73 -7.32
CA SER A 42 20.34 -4.58 -7.69
C SER A 42 20.89 -5.87 -8.31
N SER A 43 20.54 -7.01 -7.71
CA SER A 43 21.02 -8.32 -8.14
C SER A 43 20.48 -8.73 -9.52
N GLU A 44 19.24 -8.37 -9.81
CA GLU A 44 18.55 -8.66 -11.06
C GLU A 44 19.13 -7.83 -12.21
N CYS A 45 19.38 -6.54 -11.98
CA CYS A 45 20.04 -5.70 -12.96
C CYS A 45 21.48 -6.19 -13.24
N ASP A 46 22.22 -6.59 -12.22
CA ASP A 46 23.58 -7.09 -12.38
C ASP A 46 23.57 -8.44 -13.14
N ALA A 47 22.58 -9.30 -12.89
CA ALA A 47 22.38 -10.54 -13.62
C ALA A 47 22.04 -10.32 -15.11
N ILE A 48 21.22 -9.30 -15.43
CA ILE A 48 20.91 -8.92 -16.81
C ILE A 48 22.18 -8.48 -17.55
N LEU A 49 22.98 -7.61 -16.93
CA LEU A 49 24.23 -7.13 -17.52
C LEU A 49 25.23 -8.28 -17.73
N ALA A 50 25.34 -9.18 -16.75
CA ALA A 50 26.17 -10.37 -16.87
C ALA A 50 25.70 -11.32 -17.98
N SER A 51 24.38 -11.50 -18.16
CA SER A 51 23.85 -12.32 -19.25
C SER A 51 24.17 -11.70 -20.61
N PHE A 52 24.02 -10.38 -20.74
CA PHE A 52 24.38 -9.66 -21.96
C PHE A 52 25.86 -9.84 -22.29
N ASP A 53 26.76 -9.62 -21.32
CA ASP A 53 28.20 -9.76 -21.52
C ASP A 53 28.58 -11.19 -21.94
N ARG A 54 27.97 -12.20 -21.30
CA ARG A 54 28.16 -13.61 -21.63
C ARG A 54 27.70 -13.93 -23.05
N GLU A 55 26.47 -13.55 -23.43
CA GLU A 55 25.91 -13.85 -24.75
C GLU A 55 26.73 -13.23 -25.88
N VAL A 56 27.22 -12.01 -25.68
CA VAL A 56 28.10 -11.35 -26.65
C VAL A 56 29.43 -12.10 -26.75
N THR A 57 30.05 -12.46 -25.62
CA THR A 57 31.33 -13.21 -25.62
C THR A 57 31.21 -14.61 -26.21
N GLU A 58 30.12 -15.34 -25.93
CA GLU A 58 29.84 -16.66 -26.51
C GLU A 58 29.60 -16.54 -28.04
N GLY A 59 28.90 -15.50 -28.48
CA GLY A 59 28.67 -15.21 -29.90
C GLY A 59 29.94 -14.86 -30.68
N VAL A 60 31.01 -14.44 -30.01
CA VAL A 60 32.33 -14.15 -30.63
C VAL A 60 33.44 -15.12 -30.22
N ALA A 61 33.08 -16.34 -29.86
CA ALA A 61 34.02 -17.44 -29.54
C ALA A 61 35.05 -17.11 -28.45
N GLY A 62 34.64 -16.35 -27.42
CA GLY A 62 35.48 -16.06 -26.26
C GLY A 62 36.37 -14.81 -26.39
N CYS A 63 36.21 -14.02 -27.45
CA CYS A 63 36.86 -12.72 -27.57
C CYS A 63 36.22 -11.67 -26.62
N PRO A 64 37.00 -10.67 -26.16
CA PRO A 64 36.45 -9.50 -25.44
C PRO A 64 35.33 -8.83 -26.25
N LEU A 65 34.42 -8.16 -25.54
CA LEU A 65 33.26 -7.49 -26.14
C LEU A 65 33.69 -6.66 -27.38
N PRO A 66 33.26 -7.04 -28.59
CA PRO A 66 33.65 -6.33 -29.80
C PRO A 66 33.21 -4.87 -29.74
N ASP A 67 33.96 -3.97 -30.39
CA ASP A 67 33.70 -2.52 -30.32
C ASP A 67 32.27 -2.13 -30.69
N VAL A 68 31.64 -2.86 -31.62
CA VAL A 68 30.24 -2.65 -32.03
C VAL A 68 29.23 -2.81 -30.88
N TRP A 69 29.57 -3.60 -29.85
CA TRP A 69 28.71 -3.87 -28.70
C TRP A 69 28.97 -2.94 -27.51
N LYS A 70 30.07 -2.16 -27.52
CA LYS A 70 30.38 -1.22 -26.43
C LYS A 70 29.31 -0.14 -26.27
N GLY A 71 28.81 0.40 -27.37
CA GLY A 71 27.73 1.38 -27.37
C GLY A 71 26.41 0.81 -26.81
N PRO A 72 25.89 -0.30 -27.37
CA PRO A 72 24.73 -0.99 -26.82
C PRO A 72 24.86 -1.37 -25.35
N ARG A 73 26.02 -1.87 -24.92
CA ARG A 73 26.30 -2.18 -23.51
C ARG A 73 26.19 -0.95 -22.62
N ALA A 74 26.78 0.17 -23.04
CA ALA A 74 26.72 1.42 -22.27
C ALA A 74 25.27 1.92 -22.13
N ALA A 75 24.47 1.84 -23.20
CA ALA A 75 23.06 2.17 -23.16
C ALA A 75 22.26 1.24 -22.22
N LEU A 76 22.58 -0.07 -22.20
CA LEU A 76 21.97 -1.02 -21.27
C LEU A 76 22.30 -0.66 -19.81
N VAL A 77 23.55 -0.34 -19.50
CA VAL A 77 23.97 0.11 -18.16
C VAL A 77 23.19 1.35 -17.75
N GLU A 78 23.11 2.36 -18.62
CA GLU A 78 22.36 3.60 -18.35
C GLU A 78 20.87 3.32 -18.07
N CYS A 79 20.24 2.45 -18.87
CA CYS A 79 18.85 2.04 -18.64
C CYS A 79 18.68 1.31 -17.30
N LEU A 80 19.58 0.37 -16.97
CA LEU A 80 19.51 -0.38 -15.71
C LEU A 80 19.72 0.55 -14.50
N ASP A 81 20.64 1.50 -14.58
CA ASP A 81 20.87 2.48 -13.52
C ASP A 81 19.66 3.41 -13.34
N ALA A 82 19.01 3.83 -14.43
CA ALA A 82 17.78 4.62 -14.36
C ALA A 82 16.63 3.83 -13.71
N ILE A 83 16.52 2.53 -14.01
CA ILE A 83 15.53 1.64 -13.38
C ILE A 83 15.84 1.47 -11.88
N LYS A 84 17.11 1.20 -11.51
CA LYS A 84 17.54 1.13 -10.10
C LYS A 84 17.18 2.41 -9.35
N ALA A 85 17.46 3.57 -9.93
CA ALA A 85 17.12 4.85 -9.34
C ALA A 85 15.60 4.99 -9.12
N LYS A 86 14.78 4.67 -10.12
CA LYS A 86 13.31 4.73 -10.01
C LYS A 86 12.76 3.78 -8.96
N VAL A 87 13.25 2.56 -8.90
CA VAL A 87 12.80 1.57 -7.92
C VAL A 87 13.25 1.94 -6.50
N SER A 88 14.42 2.57 -6.33
CA SER A 88 14.90 3.05 -5.03
C SER A 88 14.02 4.13 -4.38
N GLU A 89 13.15 4.78 -5.16
CA GLU A 89 12.16 5.75 -4.65
C GLU A 89 10.97 5.07 -3.94
N ILE A 90 10.68 3.80 -4.27
CA ILE A 90 9.50 3.07 -3.80
C ILE A 90 9.53 2.85 -2.27
N PRO A 91 10.63 2.39 -1.64
CA PRO A 91 10.68 2.19 -0.19
C PRO A 91 10.36 3.47 0.61
N ALA A 92 10.82 4.63 0.14
CA ALA A 92 10.54 5.91 0.78
C ALA A 92 9.05 6.29 0.65
N ALA A 93 8.45 6.08 -0.53
CA ALA A 93 7.01 6.29 -0.74
C ALA A 93 6.16 5.35 0.13
N MET A 94 6.52 4.06 0.19
CA MET A 94 5.87 3.07 1.07
C MET A 94 5.94 3.48 2.54
N GLN A 95 7.08 3.98 3.00
CA GLN A 95 7.24 4.48 4.37
C GLN A 95 6.35 5.70 4.64
N SER A 96 6.20 6.60 3.66
CA SER A 96 5.26 7.72 3.74
C SER A 96 3.81 7.24 3.87
N ASP A 97 3.40 6.27 3.05
CA ASP A 97 2.05 5.70 3.09
C ASP A 97 1.76 4.99 4.42
N ALA A 98 2.71 4.22 4.92
CA ALA A 98 2.63 3.58 6.24
C ALA A 98 2.42 4.62 7.35
N THR A 99 3.18 5.73 7.31
CA THR A 99 3.05 6.83 8.27
C THR A 99 1.70 7.55 8.14
N ALA A 100 1.21 7.75 6.92
CA ALA A 100 -0.11 8.34 6.68
C ALA A 100 -1.24 7.47 7.24
N LEU A 101 -1.15 6.15 7.09
CA LEU A 101 -2.11 5.19 7.66
C LEU A 101 -2.10 5.19 9.19
N GLU A 102 -0.92 5.24 9.82
CA GLU A 102 -0.80 5.36 11.28
C GLU A 102 -1.45 6.66 11.79
N ASN A 103 -1.16 7.78 11.13
CA ASN A 103 -1.72 9.08 11.48
C ASN A 103 -3.25 9.10 11.30
N PHE A 104 -3.75 8.52 10.22
CA PHE A 104 -5.18 8.35 9.98
C PHE A 104 -5.83 7.53 11.10
N SER A 105 -5.23 6.38 11.45
CA SER A 105 -5.70 5.51 12.53
C SER A 105 -5.74 6.23 13.88
N ALA A 106 -4.68 6.98 14.22
CA ALA A 106 -4.62 7.72 15.47
C ALA A 106 -5.69 8.82 15.56
N ARG A 107 -5.85 9.62 14.50
CA ARG A 107 -6.86 10.70 14.45
C ARG A 107 -8.27 10.17 14.56
N THR A 108 -8.57 9.10 13.82
CA THR A 108 -9.92 8.54 13.79
C THR A 108 -10.28 7.83 15.09
N ARG A 109 -9.31 7.19 15.77
CA ARG A 109 -9.52 6.67 17.12
C ARG A 109 -9.90 7.77 18.11
N GLY A 110 -9.15 8.88 18.09
CA GLY A 110 -9.49 10.06 18.91
C GLY A 110 -10.90 10.57 18.64
N THR A 111 -11.30 10.70 17.38
CA THR A 111 -12.68 11.10 17.03
C THR A 111 -13.74 10.10 17.54
N GLN A 112 -13.46 8.80 17.48
CA GLN A 112 -14.38 7.79 18.00
C GLN A 112 -14.49 7.83 19.53
N ASP A 113 -13.38 8.03 20.23
CA ASP A 113 -13.34 8.14 21.69
C ASP A 113 -14.05 9.43 22.18
N ASP A 114 -13.84 10.55 21.48
CA ASP A 114 -14.54 11.81 21.72
C ASP A 114 -16.05 11.66 21.49
N ALA A 115 -16.45 11.08 20.37
CA ALA A 115 -17.85 10.83 20.05
C ALA A 115 -18.51 9.91 21.08
N LYS A 116 -17.82 8.84 21.50
CA LYS A 116 -18.29 7.93 22.55
C LYS A 116 -18.48 8.67 23.87
N THR A 117 -17.54 9.52 24.26
CA THR A 117 -17.62 10.32 25.49
C THR A 117 -18.81 11.29 25.44
N GLN A 118 -19.00 11.99 24.33
CA GLN A 118 -20.13 12.92 24.14
C GLN A 118 -21.48 12.20 24.18
N VAL A 119 -21.60 11.04 23.52
CA VAL A 119 -22.82 10.23 23.57
C VAL A 119 -23.11 9.75 24.99
N GLN A 120 -22.10 9.30 25.74
CA GLN A 120 -22.27 8.87 27.13
C GLN A 120 -22.70 10.03 28.05
N GLN A 121 -22.09 11.21 27.90
CA GLN A 121 -22.48 12.41 28.67
C GLN A 121 -23.90 12.87 28.33
N THR A 122 -24.28 12.82 27.04
CA THR A 122 -25.62 13.18 26.58
C THR A 122 -26.65 12.22 27.14
N ALA A 123 -26.40 10.91 27.11
CA ALA A 123 -27.29 9.90 27.69
C ALA A 123 -27.51 10.12 29.20
N GLN A 124 -26.44 10.37 29.98
CA GLN A 124 -26.55 10.70 31.40
C GLN A 124 -27.36 11.99 31.67
N THR A 125 -27.24 12.98 30.78
CA THR A 125 -28.01 14.23 30.88
C THR A 125 -29.49 14.00 30.56
N LEU A 126 -29.80 13.18 29.55
CA LEU A 126 -31.18 12.81 29.22
C LEU A 126 -31.85 12.00 30.33
N ASP A 127 -31.15 11.03 30.92
CA ASP A 127 -31.68 10.24 32.04
C ASP A 127 -32.00 11.12 33.25
N SER A 128 -31.19 12.16 33.52
CA SER A 128 -31.45 13.11 34.61
C SER A 128 -32.57 14.12 34.31
N LEU A 129 -32.92 14.34 33.03
CA LEU A 129 -34.06 15.16 32.62
C LEU A 129 -35.40 14.39 32.59
N THR A 130 -35.36 13.06 32.56
CA THR A 130 -36.56 12.21 32.34
C THR A 130 -37.34 11.90 33.63
N VAL A 131 -36.95 12.44 34.78
CA VAL A 131 -37.70 12.27 36.04
C VAL A 131 -38.56 13.51 36.34
N LYS A 132 -39.84 13.43 35.95
CA LYS A 132 -40.96 14.14 36.57
C LYS A 132 -42.18 13.23 36.60
#